data_AF-A0A1A7XB53-F1
#
_entry.id   AF-A0A1A7XB53-F1
#
_cell.length_a   1.000
_cell.length_b   1.000
_cell.length_c   1.000
_cell.angle_alpha   90.00
_cell.angle_beta   90.00
_cell.angle_gamma   90.00
#
_symmetry.space_group_name_H-M   'P 1'
#
loop_
_entity.id
_entity.type
_entity.pdbx_description
1 polymer ?
#
loop_
_entity_poly.entity_id
_entity_poly.type
_entity_poly.pdbx_seq_one_letter_code
_entity_poly.pdbx_strand_id
1 'polypeptide(L)'
;IPDGFSAPWRLVFSTHLHGESFTKMVSGLMHHGPTLLLTRDTKGHVFGGFASQTWEIKPQFQGDSRCFLFSVFPTLRVYTATGYNEHFMYLNQHQQTMPNGLGMGGQHDYFGLWLDSDFGRGHSRARPKCTTFGSPQLSGDEDFTLDSVEVWAVGKPPQPAEDEEEEGKKSILNVDPEVQAMMELTGKTLHSEGFRELEEDLD
;
A
#
# COMPACT_ATOMS: atom_id res chain seq x y z
N ILE A 1 17.16 12.05 8.76
CA ILE A 1 15.95 11.82 7.94
C ILE A 1 14.94 11.16 8.86
N PRO A 2 13.69 11.63 8.97
CA PRO A 2 12.69 11.00 9.83
C PRO A 2 12.54 9.52 9.47
N ASP A 3 12.49 8.64 10.47
CA ASP A 3 12.66 7.19 10.35
C ASP A 3 11.63 6.48 9.45
N GLY A 4 10.56 7.17 9.02
CA GLY A 4 9.58 6.66 8.07
C GLY A 4 10.05 6.65 6.61
N PHE A 5 11.07 7.44 6.25
CA PHE A 5 11.53 7.63 4.86
C PHE A 5 12.83 6.89 4.51
N SER A 6 13.44 6.14 5.45
CA SER A 6 14.65 5.34 5.20
C SER A 6 14.35 3.90 4.75
N ALA A 7 13.09 3.48 4.81
CA ALA A 7 12.70 2.14 4.40
C ALA A 7 12.88 1.98 2.88
N PRO A 8 13.58 0.93 2.39
CA PRO A 8 13.73 0.69 0.98
C PRO A 8 12.35 0.44 0.34
N TRP A 9 12.15 1.00 -0.86
CA TRP A 9 10.95 0.71 -1.63
C TRP A 9 10.96 -0.77 -2.02
N ARG A 10 9.80 -1.41 -1.95
CA ARG A 10 9.66 -2.83 -2.25
C ARG A 10 8.81 -2.98 -3.49
N LEU A 11 9.33 -3.65 -4.51
CA LEU A 11 8.54 -4.00 -5.68
C LEU A 11 7.52 -5.07 -5.28
N VAL A 12 6.23 -4.76 -5.42
CA VAL A 12 5.14 -5.68 -5.05
C VAL A 12 4.43 -6.26 -6.27
N PHE A 13 4.50 -5.55 -7.40
CA PHE A 13 4.03 -6.07 -8.67
C PHE A 13 4.84 -5.43 -9.81
N SER A 14 5.05 -6.21 -10.86
CA SER A 14 5.64 -5.79 -12.13
C SER A 14 5.12 -6.73 -13.20
N THR A 15 4.57 -6.17 -14.27
CA THR A 15 4.19 -6.92 -15.47
C THR A 15 5.31 -7.81 -16.01
N HIS A 16 6.55 -7.34 -15.99
CA HIS A 16 7.71 -8.11 -16.46
C HIS A 16 8.03 -9.35 -15.61
N LEU A 17 7.76 -9.30 -14.30
CA LEU A 17 8.08 -10.39 -13.38
C LEU A 17 6.88 -11.31 -13.09
N HIS A 18 5.68 -10.74 -13.03
CA HIS A 18 4.48 -11.43 -12.55
C HIS A 18 3.48 -11.74 -13.68
N GLY A 19 3.72 -11.21 -14.88
CA GLY A 19 2.83 -11.28 -16.03
C GLY A 19 1.69 -10.27 -15.98
N GLU A 20 0.87 -10.29 -17.03
CA GLU A 20 -0.29 -9.44 -17.21
C GLU A 20 -1.52 -10.01 -16.47
N SER A 21 -1.57 -9.83 -15.15
CA SER A 21 -2.68 -10.34 -14.33
C SER A 21 -3.13 -9.32 -13.30
N PHE A 22 -4.35 -8.81 -13.48
CA PHE A 22 -4.96 -7.87 -12.55
C PHE A 22 -5.11 -8.48 -11.15
N THR A 23 -5.53 -9.73 -11.05
CA THR A 23 -5.65 -10.44 -9.77
C THR A 23 -4.31 -10.53 -9.02
N LYS A 24 -3.20 -10.79 -9.72
CA LYS A 24 -1.87 -10.78 -9.08
C LYS A 24 -1.46 -9.38 -8.62
N MET A 25 -1.75 -8.36 -9.43
CA MET A 25 -1.50 -6.97 -9.05
C MET A 25 -2.29 -6.58 -7.80
N VAL A 26 -3.58 -6.89 -7.76
CA VAL A 26 -4.45 -6.61 -6.60
C VAL A 26 -3.97 -7.35 -5.35
N SER A 27 -3.57 -8.61 -5.46
CA SER A 27 -2.99 -9.35 -4.34
C SER A 27 -1.75 -8.66 -3.75
N GLY A 28 -0.91 -8.05 -4.60
CA GLY A 28 0.21 -7.22 -4.16
C GLY A 28 -0.22 -5.88 -3.55
N LEU A 29 -1.36 -5.30 -3.94
CA LEU A 29 -1.83 -4.01 -3.42
C LEU A 29 -2.48 -4.10 -2.03
N MET A 30 -3.20 -5.20 -1.74
CA MET A 30 -4.06 -5.31 -0.55
C MET A 30 -3.31 -5.53 0.78
N HIS A 31 -2.04 -5.94 0.75
CA HIS A 31 -1.28 -6.29 1.96
C HIS A 31 -0.11 -5.34 2.22
N HIS A 32 -0.02 -4.25 1.49
CA HIS A 32 1.08 -3.31 1.57
C HIS A 32 0.52 -1.90 1.78
N GLY A 33 1.25 -1.10 2.57
CA GLY A 33 0.85 0.25 2.98
C GLY A 33 0.82 1.23 1.80
N PRO A 34 1.24 2.49 1.97
CA PRO A 34 1.24 3.44 0.86
C PRO A 34 1.97 2.86 -0.36
N THR A 35 1.39 3.02 -1.55
CA THR A 35 1.92 2.43 -2.79
C THR A 35 2.09 3.48 -3.88
N LEU A 36 3.10 3.28 -4.71
CA LEU A 36 3.36 4.04 -5.91
C LEU A 36 3.12 3.15 -7.13
N LEU A 37 2.08 3.49 -7.90
CA LEU A 37 1.74 2.87 -9.17
C LEU A 37 2.48 3.61 -10.28
N LEU A 38 3.28 2.90 -11.07
CA LEU A 38 4.01 3.42 -12.21
C LEU A 38 3.57 2.68 -13.47
N THR A 39 3.07 3.42 -14.44
CA THR A 39 2.51 2.91 -15.70
C THR A 39 3.29 3.48 -16.87
N ARG A 40 3.59 2.62 -17.84
CA ARG A 40 4.03 3.01 -19.17
C ARG A 40 2.99 2.57 -20.20
N ASP A 41 2.61 3.49 -21.08
CA ASP A 41 1.77 3.15 -22.22
C ASP A 41 2.61 2.78 -23.46
N THR A 42 1.96 2.15 -24.45
CA THR A 42 2.58 1.76 -25.73
C THR A 42 3.03 2.95 -26.60
N LYS A 43 2.65 4.19 -26.24
CA LYS A 43 3.17 5.44 -26.84
C LYS A 43 4.37 6.00 -26.08
N GLY A 44 4.88 5.28 -25.08
CA GLY A 44 6.06 5.64 -24.30
C GLY A 44 5.82 6.68 -23.20
N HIS A 45 4.57 7.10 -22.94
CA HIS A 45 4.30 7.98 -21.81
C HIS A 45 4.48 7.20 -20.51
N VAL A 46 5.09 7.85 -19.52
CA VAL A 46 5.32 7.26 -18.19
C VAL A 46 4.64 8.15 -17.17
N PHE A 47 3.72 7.58 -16.41
CA PHE A 47 2.85 8.30 -15.47
C PHE A 47 2.37 7.34 -14.38
N GLY A 48 1.68 7.86 -13.39
CA GLY A 48 1.28 7.04 -12.26
C GLY A 48 0.53 7.80 -11.19
N GLY A 49 0.36 7.11 -10.06
CA GLY A 49 -0.30 7.65 -8.89
C GLY A 49 0.30 7.12 -7.60
N PHE A 50 0.29 7.97 -6.58
CA PHE A 50 0.61 7.60 -5.22
C PHE A 50 -0.67 7.42 -4.41
N ALA A 51 -0.87 6.23 -3.88
CA ALA A 51 -1.94 5.89 -2.96
C ALA A 51 -1.42 5.95 -1.52
N SER A 52 -2.03 6.79 -0.69
CA SER A 52 -1.58 7.05 0.68
C SER A 52 -2.00 5.98 1.68
N GLN A 53 -2.87 5.05 1.28
CA GLN A 53 -3.45 4.01 2.12
C GLN A 53 -3.38 2.66 1.41
N THR A 54 -3.53 1.58 2.19
CA THR A 54 -3.72 0.23 1.65
C THR A 54 -4.99 0.17 0.82
N TRP A 55 -4.96 -0.60 -0.27
CA TRP A 55 -6.10 -0.75 -1.15
C TRP A 55 -7.11 -1.76 -0.60
N GLU A 56 -8.39 -1.35 -0.50
CA GLU A 56 -9.49 -2.28 -0.22
C GLU A 56 -10.36 -2.47 -1.47
N ILE A 57 -10.83 -3.70 -1.69
CA ILE A 57 -11.81 -3.99 -2.76
C ILE A 57 -13.19 -3.60 -2.24
N LYS A 58 -13.74 -2.48 -2.73
CA LYS A 58 -15.09 -2.01 -2.41
C LYS A 58 -15.63 -1.09 -3.49
N PRO A 59 -16.97 -0.98 -3.64
CA PRO A 59 -17.57 -0.16 -4.70
C PRO A 59 -17.50 1.35 -4.43
N GLN A 60 -17.06 1.78 -3.24
CA GLN A 60 -16.91 3.19 -2.87
C GLN A 60 -15.48 3.69 -3.08
N PHE A 61 -15.34 5.00 -3.30
CA PHE A 61 -14.04 5.67 -3.25
C PHE A 61 -13.41 5.57 -1.85
N GLN A 62 -12.08 5.58 -1.82
CA GLN A 62 -11.26 5.47 -0.62
C GLN A 62 -10.01 6.37 -0.71
N GLY A 63 -9.18 6.33 0.32
CA GLY A 63 -7.96 7.13 0.42
C GLY A 63 -8.18 8.50 1.04
N ASP A 64 -7.16 9.36 0.96
CA ASP A 64 -7.19 10.72 1.47
C ASP A 64 -6.42 11.70 0.58
N SER A 65 -6.42 12.98 0.97
CA SER A 65 -5.82 14.09 0.24
C SER A 65 -4.29 14.02 0.07
N ARG A 66 -3.61 13.05 0.69
CA ARG A 66 -2.19 12.80 0.48
C ARG A 66 -1.94 12.01 -0.81
N CYS A 67 -2.98 11.43 -1.41
CA CYS A 67 -2.89 10.82 -2.75
C CYS A 67 -2.57 11.89 -3.80
N PHE A 68 -1.87 11.50 -4.85
CA PHE A 68 -1.60 12.37 -5.99
C PHE A 68 -1.37 11.57 -7.26
N LEU A 69 -1.58 12.23 -8.40
CA LEU A 69 -1.14 11.71 -9.70
C LEU A 69 0.17 12.35 -10.11
N PHE A 70 0.93 11.69 -10.98
CA PHE A 70 2.15 12.26 -11.54
C PHE A 70 2.38 11.81 -12.97
N SER A 71 3.12 12.62 -13.72
CA SER A 71 3.71 12.27 -15.00
C SER A 71 5.22 12.30 -14.87
N VAL A 72 5.93 11.44 -15.60
CA VAL A 72 7.41 11.34 -15.64
C VAL A 72 7.91 11.69 -17.04
N PHE A 73 7.29 11.12 -18.07
CA PHE A 73 7.61 11.37 -19.47
C PHE A 73 6.32 11.59 -20.27
N PRO A 74 6.23 12.63 -21.13
CA PRO A 74 7.31 13.50 -21.62
C PRO A 74 7.70 14.64 -20.66
N THR A 75 6.96 14.86 -19.58
CA THR A 75 7.28 15.93 -18.61
C THR A 75 7.02 15.45 -17.19
N LEU A 76 8.00 15.67 -16.31
CA LEU A 76 7.88 15.38 -14.90
C LEU A 76 6.97 16.41 -14.21
N ARG A 77 5.85 15.98 -13.63
CA ARG A 77 4.95 16.84 -12.85
C ARG A 77 4.17 16.02 -11.82
N VAL A 78 3.88 16.62 -10.67
CA VAL A 78 3.01 16.07 -9.62
C VAL A 78 1.72 16.88 -9.54
N TYR A 79 0.59 16.20 -9.34
CA TYR A 79 -0.76 16.74 -9.30
C TYR A 79 -1.45 16.33 -8.01
N THR A 80 -1.47 17.23 -7.02
CA THR A 80 -2.04 16.97 -5.69
C THR A 80 -3.54 17.23 -5.65
N ALA A 81 -4.19 16.75 -4.59
CA ALA A 81 -5.63 16.95 -4.37
C ALA A 81 -6.04 18.44 -4.50
N THR A 82 -7.13 18.70 -5.22
CA THR A 82 -7.71 20.04 -5.42
C THR A 82 -8.62 20.47 -4.27
N GLY A 83 -9.10 19.52 -3.46
CA GLY A 83 -10.13 19.73 -2.45
C GLY A 83 -11.57 19.76 -3.00
N TYR A 84 -11.78 19.49 -4.29
CA TYR A 84 -13.12 19.53 -4.90
C TYR A 84 -14.01 18.33 -4.50
N ASN A 85 -13.42 17.14 -4.34
CA ASN A 85 -14.09 15.92 -3.91
C ASN A 85 -13.08 14.97 -3.23
N GLU A 86 -13.58 13.84 -2.72
CA GLU A 86 -12.78 12.83 -2.01
C GLU A 86 -12.62 11.54 -2.83
N HIS A 87 -12.62 11.64 -4.17
CA HIS A 87 -12.55 10.48 -5.07
C HIS A 87 -11.10 10.05 -5.36
N PHE A 88 -10.31 9.82 -4.32
CA PHE A 88 -8.85 9.66 -4.44
C PHE A 88 -8.44 8.32 -5.06
N MET A 89 -8.97 7.23 -4.52
CA MET A 89 -8.65 5.85 -4.91
C MET A 89 -9.95 5.06 -5.12
N TYR A 90 -9.95 4.15 -6.08
CA TYR A 90 -11.04 3.24 -6.36
C TYR A 90 -10.46 1.88 -6.73
N LEU A 91 -10.91 0.81 -6.08
CA LEU A 91 -10.55 -0.55 -6.46
C LEU A 91 -11.74 -1.45 -6.27
N ASN A 92 -12.12 -2.16 -7.32
CA ASN A 92 -13.30 -3.00 -7.30
C ASN A 92 -13.13 -4.20 -8.24
N GLN A 93 -13.76 -5.32 -7.89
CA GLN A 93 -13.72 -6.57 -8.66
C GLN A 93 -15.04 -7.35 -8.53
N HIS A 94 -15.32 -8.17 -9.54
CA HIS A 94 -16.44 -9.12 -9.56
C HIS A 94 -17.84 -8.49 -9.35
N GLN A 95 -18.01 -7.22 -9.71
CA GLN A 95 -19.30 -6.53 -9.69
C GLN A 95 -19.97 -6.54 -11.07
N GLN A 96 -21.30 -6.62 -11.10
CA GLN A 96 -22.09 -6.58 -12.35
C GLN A 96 -22.43 -5.14 -12.78
N THR A 97 -22.63 -4.25 -11.82
CA THR A 97 -23.17 -2.89 -12.05
C THR A 97 -22.15 -1.78 -11.87
N MET A 98 -21.00 -2.10 -11.27
CA MET A 98 -19.93 -1.15 -10.97
C MET A 98 -18.68 -1.51 -11.77
N PRO A 99 -17.88 -0.51 -12.20
CA PRO A 99 -16.63 -0.77 -12.90
C PRO A 99 -15.71 -1.71 -12.11
N ASN A 100 -15.08 -2.66 -12.80
CA ASN A 100 -14.08 -3.54 -12.22
C ASN A 100 -12.71 -3.08 -12.69
N GLY A 101 -11.82 -2.78 -11.76
CA GLY A 101 -10.54 -2.16 -12.07
C GLY A 101 -10.03 -1.29 -10.94
N LEU A 102 -8.96 -0.55 -11.24
CA LEU A 102 -8.29 0.37 -10.32
C LEU A 102 -8.36 1.77 -10.90
N GLY A 103 -8.89 2.72 -10.13
CA GLY A 103 -9.02 4.12 -10.51
C GLY A 103 -8.38 5.06 -9.49
N MET A 104 -7.86 6.18 -9.97
CA MET A 104 -7.39 7.28 -9.14
C MET A 104 -7.84 8.63 -9.69
N GLY A 105 -8.59 9.36 -8.88
CA GLY A 105 -9.06 10.72 -9.15
C GLY A 105 -10.15 10.80 -10.22
N GLY A 106 -11.14 11.66 -10.04
CA GLY A 106 -12.20 11.90 -10.99
C GLY A 106 -13.51 11.25 -10.56
N GLN A 107 -14.16 10.54 -11.47
CA GLN A 107 -15.40 9.80 -11.24
C GLN A 107 -15.44 8.59 -12.17
N HIS A 108 -16.43 7.70 -11.99
CA HIS A 108 -16.64 6.58 -12.92
C HIS A 108 -16.66 7.07 -14.38
N ASP A 109 -16.03 6.30 -15.28
CA ASP A 109 -15.80 6.59 -16.70
C ASP A 109 -14.88 7.79 -17.03
N TYR A 110 -14.49 8.60 -16.03
CA TYR A 110 -13.69 9.83 -16.18
C TYR A 110 -12.59 9.91 -15.12
N PHE A 111 -11.83 8.82 -14.96
CA PHE A 111 -10.72 8.80 -14.03
C PHE A 111 -9.50 9.54 -14.59
N GLY A 112 -8.73 10.18 -13.69
CA GLY A 112 -7.43 10.73 -14.02
C GLY A 112 -6.43 9.63 -14.40
N LEU A 113 -6.54 8.47 -13.75
CA LEU A 113 -5.86 7.24 -14.10
C LEU A 113 -6.79 6.05 -13.82
N TRP A 114 -7.03 5.22 -14.83
CA TRP A 114 -7.77 3.97 -14.72
C TRP A 114 -6.97 2.81 -15.33
N LEU A 115 -6.99 1.67 -14.65
CA LEU A 115 -6.54 0.37 -15.14
C LEU A 115 -7.71 -0.61 -15.09
N ASP A 116 -8.01 -1.23 -16.23
CA ASP A 116 -9.13 -2.16 -16.34
C ASP A 116 -8.81 -3.52 -15.69
N SER A 117 -9.83 -4.19 -15.14
CA SER A 117 -9.66 -5.53 -14.55
C SER A 117 -9.29 -6.62 -15.55
N ASP A 118 -9.63 -6.44 -16.83
CA ASP A 118 -9.20 -7.35 -17.90
C ASP A 118 -7.70 -7.24 -18.21
N PHE A 119 -7.02 -6.28 -17.57
CA PHE A 119 -5.61 -5.93 -17.76
C PHE A 119 -5.31 -5.48 -19.22
N GLY A 120 -4.13 -4.91 -19.43
CA GLY A 120 -3.67 -4.48 -20.76
C GLY A 120 -4.26 -3.15 -21.27
N ARG A 121 -5.34 -2.65 -20.67
CA ARG A 121 -5.99 -1.38 -21.07
C ARG A 121 -6.26 -0.48 -19.88
N GLY A 122 -6.33 0.81 -20.16
CA GLY A 122 -6.65 1.84 -19.18
C GLY A 122 -7.07 3.13 -19.84
N HIS A 123 -7.40 4.13 -19.03
CA HIS A 123 -7.72 5.46 -19.54
C HIS A 123 -7.25 6.58 -18.59
N SER A 124 -7.03 7.76 -19.16
CA SER A 124 -6.74 9.03 -18.47
C SER A 124 -7.70 10.10 -19.00
N ARG A 125 -8.97 9.98 -18.64
CA ARG A 125 -10.07 10.82 -19.14
C ARG A 125 -10.28 12.02 -18.24
N ALA A 126 -9.39 12.98 -18.40
CA ALA A 126 -9.31 14.15 -17.54
C ALA A 126 -9.70 15.44 -18.29
N ARG A 127 -10.76 15.49 -19.11
CA ARG A 127 -11.08 16.70 -19.91
C ARG A 127 -11.93 17.73 -19.15
N PRO A 128 -11.50 19.02 -19.05
CA PRO A 128 -10.18 19.56 -19.41
C PRO A 128 -9.10 19.23 -18.36
N LYS A 129 -9.50 18.99 -17.11
CA LYS A 129 -8.65 18.44 -16.04
C LYS A 129 -9.45 17.46 -15.19
N CYS A 130 -8.77 16.50 -14.56
CA CYS A 130 -9.33 15.66 -13.50
C CYS A 130 -9.81 16.54 -12.34
N THR A 131 -11.02 16.30 -11.85
CA THR A 131 -11.62 17.13 -10.78
C THR A 131 -10.88 16.96 -9.44
N THR A 132 -10.44 15.75 -9.12
CA THR A 132 -9.80 15.43 -7.83
C THR A 132 -8.37 15.93 -7.73
N PHE A 133 -7.57 15.84 -8.80
CA PHE A 133 -6.13 16.14 -8.77
C PHE A 133 -5.72 17.31 -9.68
N GLY A 134 -6.62 17.83 -10.52
CA GLY A 134 -6.28 18.90 -11.46
C GLY A 134 -5.29 18.47 -12.55
N SER A 135 -5.02 17.17 -12.69
CA SER A 135 -4.16 16.63 -13.72
C SER A 135 -4.80 16.76 -15.11
N PRO A 136 -4.02 16.99 -16.17
CA PRO A 136 -4.47 16.76 -17.55
C PRO A 136 -4.52 15.25 -17.83
N GLN A 137 -4.77 14.89 -19.08
CA GLN A 137 -4.47 13.55 -19.60
C GLN A 137 -2.98 13.24 -19.36
N LEU A 138 -2.70 12.09 -18.75
CA LEU A 138 -1.35 11.66 -18.39
C LEU A 138 -0.71 10.76 -19.46
N SER A 139 -1.55 9.96 -20.12
CA SER A 139 -1.19 9.05 -21.22
C SER A 139 -1.10 9.76 -22.56
N GLY A 140 -0.59 9.07 -23.58
CA GLY A 140 -0.52 9.59 -24.94
C GLY A 140 -1.89 9.82 -25.60
N ASP A 141 -2.90 9.03 -25.24
CA ASP A 141 -4.31 9.19 -25.63
C ASP A 141 -5.23 9.06 -24.41
N GLU A 142 -6.51 9.43 -24.54
CA GLU A 142 -7.51 9.26 -23.47
C GLU A 142 -7.65 7.80 -23.05
N ASP A 143 -7.73 6.89 -24.02
CA ASP A 143 -7.72 5.45 -23.81
C ASP A 143 -6.36 4.91 -24.26
N PHE A 144 -5.70 4.10 -23.43
CA PHE A 144 -4.35 3.62 -23.69
C PHE A 144 -4.23 2.10 -23.55
N THR A 145 -3.28 1.54 -24.30
CA THR A 145 -2.79 0.17 -24.10
C THR A 145 -1.55 0.21 -23.22
N LEU A 146 -1.53 -0.65 -22.21
CA LEU A 146 -0.42 -0.81 -21.30
C LEU A 146 0.77 -1.46 -22.01
N ASP A 147 1.96 -0.88 -21.81
CA ASP A 147 3.23 -1.53 -22.13
C ASP A 147 3.77 -2.23 -20.88
N SER A 148 3.84 -1.49 -19.76
CA SER A 148 4.23 -2.07 -18.48
C SER A 148 3.61 -1.34 -17.30
N VAL A 149 3.42 -2.08 -16.21
CA VAL A 149 3.02 -1.56 -14.90
C VAL A 149 3.96 -2.09 -13.84
N GLU A 150 4.34 -1.23 -12.92
CA GLU A 150 5.01 -1.55 -11.67
C GLU A 150 4.26 -0.95 -10.50
N VAL A 151 4.26 -1.66 -9.38
CA VAL A 151 3.71 -1.19 -8.11
C VAL A 151 4.79 -1.35 -7.06
N TRP A 152 5.05 -0.26 -6.35
CA TRP A 152 6.06 -0.17 -5.31
C TRP A 152 5.39 0.16 -3.97
N ALA A 153 5.59 -0.68 -2.95
CA ALA A 153 5.23 -0.31 -1.59
C ALA A 153 6.29 0.63 -1.01
N VAL A 154 5.83 1.73 -0.42
CA VAL A 154 6.69 2.73 0.21
C VAL A 154 6.42 2.82 1.70
N GLY A 155 7.48 3.10 2.46
CA GLY A 155 7.43 3.11 3.93
C GLY A 155 7.75 1.75 4.54
N LYS A 156 7.70 1.69 5.87
CA LYS A 156 8.00 0.47 6.62
C LYS A 156 6.97 -0.62 6.28
N PRO A 157 7.39 -1.88 6.07
CA PRO A 157 6.45 -2.98 5.96
C PRO A 157 5.49 -2.97 7.17
N PRO A 158 4.21 -3.32 7.00
CA PRO A 158 3.38 -3.62 8.15
C PRO A 158 4.14 -4.64 9.00
N GLN A 159 4.32 -4.33 10.29
CA GLN A 159 4.80 -5.35 11.22
C GLN A 159 3.78 -6.49 11.13
N PRO A 160 4.22 -7.76 11.10
CA PRO A 160 3.29 -8.85 11.34
C PRO A 160 2.50 -8.45 12.57
N ALA A 161 1.17 -8.64 12.54
CA ALA A 161 0.46 -8.67 13.81
C ALA A 161 1.21 -9.72 14.63
N GLU A 162 2.03 -9.27 15.58
CA GLU A 162 2.21 -10.03 16.80
C GLU A 162 0.77 -10.36 17.16
N ASP A 163 0.46 -11.66 17.21
CA ASP A 163 -0.80 -12.10 17.79
C ASP A 163 -1.05 -11.22 19.00
N GLU A 164 -2.30 -10.87 19.26
CA GLU A 164 -2.69 -10.31 20.55
C GLU A 164 -2.41 -11.35 21.65
N GLU A 165 -1.15 -11.73 21.87
CA GLU A 165 -0.63 -12.21 23.13
C GLU A 165 -0.73 -11.02 24.06
N GLU A 166 -1.88 -10.98 24.74
CA GLU A 166 -2.06 -10.42 26.07
C GLU A 166 -1.08 -9.30 26.40
N GLU A 167 -1.55 -8.05 26.34
CA GLU A 167 -1.07 -6.99 27.25
C GLU A 167 -1.15 -7.52 28.70
N GLY A 168 -0.11 -8.24 29.13
CA GLY A 168 -0.23 -9.14 30.27
C GLY A 168 0.99 -10.00 30.57
N LYS A 169 2.03 -10.04 29.72
CA LYS A 169 3.34 -10.62 30.10
C LYS A 169 4.47 -9.62 29.92
N LYS A 170 4.40 -8.53 30.70
CA LYS A 170 5.65 -7.98 31.25
C LYS A 170 6.32 -9.13 31.97
N SER A 171 7.52 -9.48 31.53
CA SER A 171 8.43 -10.41 32.19
C SER A 171 8.27 -10.29 33.71
N ILE A 172 7.85 -11.37 34.38
CA ILE A 172 7.60 -11.44 35.82
C ILE A 172 8.93 -11.34 36.61
N LEU A 173 10.05 -10.99 35.97
CA LEU A 173 11.36 -10.88 36.60
C LEU A 173 11.56 -9.64 37.50
N ASN A 174 10.49 -8.94 37.87
CA ASN A 174 10.48 -8.05 39.03
C ASN A 174 9.39 -8.51 40.00
N VAL A 175 9.59 -9.69 40.60
CA VAL A 175 8.77 -10.17 41.70
C VAL A 175 9.00 -9.24 42.89
N ASP A 176 7.94 -8.56 43.32
CA ASP A 176 7.90 -7.83 44.58
C ASP A 176 8.41 -8.74 45.72
N PRO A 177 9.34 -8.30 46.60
CA PRO A 177 9.85 -9.12 47.70
C PRO A 177 8.76 -9.73 48.60
N GLU A 178 7.57 -9.12 48.67
CA GLU A 178 6.43 -9.70 49.40
C GLU A 178 5.86 -10.95 48.72
N VAL A 179 5.86 -10.99 47.39
CA VAL A 179 5.38 -12.14 46.61
C VAL A 179 6.39 -13.30 46.69
N GLN A 180 7.68 -13.00 46.77
CA GLN A 180 8.74 -13.98 47.00
C GLN A 180 8.61 -14.66 48.38
N ALA A 181 8.35 -13.87 49.43
CA ALA A 181 8.13 -14.41 50.78
C ALA A 181 6.88 -15.30 50.85
N MET A 182 5.83 -14.94 50.10
CA MET A 182 4.59 -15.71 50.03
C MET A 182 4.74 -17.03 49.22
N MET A 183 5.65 -17.06 48.24
CA MET A 183 5.98 -18.27 47.49
C MET A 183 6.78 -19.29 48.32
N GLU A 184 7.73 -18.83 49.15
CA GLU A 184 8.47 -19.71 50.07
C GLU A 184 7.54 -20.36 51.11
N LEU A 185 6.54 -19.62 51.60
CA LEU A 185 5.56 -20.14 52.56
C LEU A 185 4.60 -21.19 51.97
N THR A 186 4.42 -21.21 50.65
CA THR A 186 3.45 -22.09 49.96
C THR A 186 4.08 -23.27 49.22
N GLY A 187 5.42 -23.36 49.20
CA GLY A 187 6.16 -24.55 48.76
C GLY A 187 6.04 -24.88 47.26
N LYS A 188 5.70 -23.92 46.40
CA LYS A 188 5.57 -24.13 44.95
C LYS A 188 6.71 -23.47 44.17
N THR A 189 7.62 -24.27 43.63
CA THR A 189 8.66 -23.85 42.67
C THR A 189 8.16 -24.03 41.23
N LEU A 190 8.19 -22.98 40.41
CA LEU A 190 7.93 -23.07 38.97
C LEU A 190 9.23 -23.44 38.25
N HIS A 191 9.28 -24.63 37.68
CA HIS A 191 10.28 -25.01 36.68
C HIS A 191 9.79 -24.54 35.30
N SER A 192 10.49 -23.60 34.69
CA SER A 192 10.56 -23.53 33.22
C SER A 192 12.01 -23.35 32.82
N GLU A 193 12.63 -24.45 32.38
CA GLU A 193 13.92 -24.41 31.69
C GLU A 193 13.71 -23.81 30.29
N GLY A 194 14.39 -22.71 30.01
CA GLY A 194 14.48 -22.10 28.70
C GLY A 194 15.89 -21.56 28.52
N PHE A 195 16.65 -22.22 27.64
CA PHE A 195 18.07 -22.03 27.34
C PHE A 195 18.48 -20.56 27.21
N ARG A 196 19.54 -20.18 27.96
CA ARG A 196 20.34 -18.99 27.70
C ARG A 196 21.74 -19.48 27.37
N GLU A 197 22.10 -19.50 26.08
CA GLU A 197 23.50 -19.64 25.68
C GLU A 197 24.25 -18.40 26.21
N LEU A 198 25.22 -18.66 27.07
CA LEU A 198 26.19 -17.69 27.55
C LEU A 198 27.30 -17.61 26.49
N GLU A 199 27.45 -16.47 25.82
CA GLU A 199 28.77 -16.10 25.32
C GLU A 199 29.51 -15.44 26.49
N GLU A 200 30.53 -16.15 26.95
CA GLU A 200 31.43 -15.81 28.04
C GLU A 200 32.28 -14.57 27.67
N ASP A 201 32.33 -13.61 28.59
CA ASP A 201 33.38 -12.61 28.66
C ASP A 201 34.73 -13.31 28.92
N LEU A 202 35.69 -13.13 28.02
CA LEU A 202 37.11 -13.46 28.25
C LEU A 202 37.87 -12.17 28.59
N ASP A 203 38.33 -12.12 29.84
CA ASP A 203 39.46 -11.38 30.45
C ASP A 203 39.81 -9.95 29.99
#